data_AF-A0AA36XJL9-F1
#
_entry.id   AF-A0AA36XJL9-F1
#
_cell.length_a   1.000
_cell.length_b   1.000
_cell.length_c   1.000
_cell.angle_alpha   90.00
_cell.angle_beta   90.00
_cell.angle_gamma   90.00
#
_symmetry.space_group_name_H-M   'P 1'
#
loop_
_entity.id
_entity.type
_entity.pdbx_description
1 polymer ?
#
loop_
_entity_poly.entity_id
_entity_poly.type
_entity_poly.pdbx_seq_one_letter_code
_entity_poly.pdbx_strand_id
1 'polypeptide(L)' 'MHLLKDGGLWVAMKGVYPEEEIAKLPDTVAVERVEALHVPGLDAERHMVVLKKV' A
#
# COMPACT_ATOMS: atom_id res chain seq x y z
N MET A 1 2.82 -9.24 13.30
CA MET A 1 3.00 -9.93 12.01
C MET A 1 2.71 -11.41 12.17
N HIS A 2 1.49 -11.85 11.90
CA HIS A 2 1.13 -13.28 12.00
C HIS A 2 0.38 -13.82 10.77
N LEU A 3 0.02 -12.94 9.83
CA LEU A 3 -0.78 -13.28 8.64
C LEU A 3 0.07 -13.47 7.37
N LEU A 4 1.28 -12.91 7.32
CA LEU A 4 2.17 -13.06 6.17
C LEU A 4 3.16 -14.19 6.43
N LYS A 5 3.31 -15.07 5.44
CA LYS A 5 4.48 -15.95 5.30
C LYS A 5 5.70 -15.15 4.87
N ASP A 6 6.88 -15.76 4.92
CA ASP A 6 8.10 -15.14 4.42
C ASP A 6 7.96 -14.76 2.93
N GLY A 7 8.39 -13.53 2.61
CA GLY A 7 8.20 -12.94 1.28
C GLY A 7 6.76 -12.51 0.95
N GLY A 8 5.84 -12.58 1.91
CA GLY A 8 4.47 -12.09 1.75
C GLY A 8 4.41 -10.57 1.61
N LEU A 9 3.38 -10.09 0.92
CA LEU A 9 3.10 -8.67 0.71
C LEU A 9 1.75 -8.29 1.29
N TRP A 10 1.66 -7.10 1.86
CA TRP A 10 0.37 -6.45 2.07
C TRP A 10 0.04 -5.57 0.89
N VAL A 11 -1.24 -5.53 0.55
CA VAL A 11 -1.78 -4.64 -0.48
C VAL A 11 -2.93 -3.85 0.14
N ALA A 12 -2.83 -2.53 0.08
CA ALA A 12 -3.86 -1.62 0.58
C ALA A 12 -4.36 -0.72 -0.55
N MET A 13 -5.69 -0.64 -0.72
CA MET A 13 -6.32 0.34 -1.60
C MET A 13 -6.61 1.62 -0.84
N LYS A 14 -6.24 2.75 -1.42
CA LYS A 14 -6.44 4.10 -0.89
C LYS A 14 -7.12 4.97 -1.95
N GLY A 15 -7.79 6.03 -1.50
CA GLY A 15 -8.36 7.02 -2.42
C GLY A 15 -7.24 7.85 -3.05
N VAL A 16 -6.57 8.62 -2.21
CA VAL A 16 -5.44 9.48 -2.60
C VAL A 16 -4.10 8.82 -2.26
N TYR A 17 -3.01 9.40 -2.75
CA TYR A 17 -1.66 8.98 -2.41
C TYR A 17 -1.42 9.14 -0.89
N PRO A 18 -1.09 8.06 -0.15
CA PRO A 18 -1.13 8.07 1.32
C PRO A 18 0.23 8.46 1.95
N GLU A 19 0.72 9.67 1.63
CA GLU A 19 2.04 10.14 2.07
C GLU A 19 2.20 10.14 3.60
N GLU A 20 1.22 10.70 4.34
CA GLU A 20 1.29 10.76 5.80
C GLU A 20 1.26 9.38 6.47
N GLU A 21 0.57 8.41 5.87
CA GLU A 21 0.52 7.05 6.41
C GLU A 21 1.83 6.32 6.17
N ILE A 22 2.45 6.53 5.01
CA ILE A 22 3.77 5.99 4.67
C ILE A 22 4.82 6.54 5.65
N ALA A 23 4.78 7.84 5.95
CA ALA A 23 5.71 8.48 6.88
C ALA A 23 5.60 7.95 8.32
N LYS A 24 4.48 7.32 8.68
CA LYS A 24 4.21 6.75 10.01
C LYS A 24 4.43 5.23 10.07
N LEU A 25 4.90 4.60 8.98
CA LEU A 25 5.18 3.17 8.98
C LEU A 25 6.30 2.85 9.98
N PRO A 26 6.20 1.73 10.71
CA PRO A 26 7.29 1.27 11.55
C PRO A 26 8.48 0.82 10.67
N ASP A 27 9.70 0.92 11.19
CA ASP A 27 10.94 0.55 10.49
C ASP A 27 11.00 -0.93 10.02
N THR A 28 10.10 -1.76 10.52
CA THR A 28 9.94 -3.18 10.13
C THR A 28 9.10 -3.37 8.86
N VAL A 29 8.57 -2.29 8.27
CA VAL A 29 7.71 -2.32 7.08
C VAL A 29 8.24 -1.31 6.07
N ALA A 30 8.41 -1.74 4.83
CA ALA A 30 8.80 -0.88 3.72
C ALA A 30 7.71 -0.84 2.66
N VAL A 31 7.55 0.33 2.03
CA VAL A 31 6.77 0.47 0.80
C VAL A 31 7.57 -0.10 -0.35
N GLU A 32 7.03 -1.11 -1.02
CA GLU A 32 7.63 -1.67 -2.23
C GLU A 32 7.28 -0.81 -3.45
N ARG A 33 6.01 -0.41 -3.57
CA ARG A 33 5.54 0.51 -4.62
C ARG A 33 4.16 1.07 -4.28
N VAL A 34 3.84 2.19 -4.92
CA VAL A 34 2.50 2.78 -4.93
C VAL A 34 2.11 3.02 -6.37
N GLU A 35 0.94 2.51 -6.77
CA GLU A 35 0.44 2.60 -8.14
C GLU A 35 -0.91 3.30 -8.15
N ALA A 36 -1.08 4.32 -9.00
CA ALA A 36 -2.40 4.88 -9.27
C ALA A 36 -3.22 3.88 -10.10
N LEU A 37 -4.45 3.64 -9.69
CA LEU A 37 -5.37 2.71 -10.34
C LEU A 37 -6.46 3.49 -11.07
N HIS A 38 -6.67 3.13 -12.33
CA HIS A 38 -7.88 3.50 -13.06
C HIS A 38 -8.96 2.44 -12.80
N VAL A 39 -10.01 2.83 -12.09
CA VAL A 39 -11.15 1.94 -11.78
C VAL A 39 -12.31 2.26 -12.73
N PRO A 40 -12.72 1.32 -13.61
CA PRO A 40 -13.82 1.56 -14.53
C PRO A 40 -15.11 1.98 -13.83
N GLY A 41 -15.74 3.04 -14.32
CA GLY A 41 -17.01 3.55 -13.77
C GLY A 41 -16.89 4.31 -12.45
N LEU A 42 -15.66 4.57 -11.97
CA LEU A 42 -15.41 5.38 -10.79
C LEU A 42 -14.68 6.65 -11.20
N ASP A 43 -15.34 7.80 -11.06
CA ASP A 43 -14.74 9.12 -11.27
C ASP A 43 -14.05 9.61 -9.99
N ALA A 44 -13.07 8.82 -9.53
CA ALA A 44 -12.28 9.15 -8.35
C ALA A 44 -10.91 8.47 -8.42
N GLU A 45 -9.91 9.10 -7.83
CA GLU A 45 -8.58 8.52 -7.70
C GLU A 45 -8.61 7.29 -6.82
N ARG A 46 -7.80 6.30 -7.20
CA ARG A 46 -7.46 5.15 -6.37
C ARG A 46 -5.98 4.89 -6.46
N HIS A 47 -5.41 4.45 -5.36
CA HIS A 47 -4.01 4.10 -5.23
C HIS A 47 -3.89 2.73 -4.59
N MET A 48 -3.03 1.88 -5.13
CA MET A 48 -2.65 0.60 -4.54
C MET A 48 -1.27 0.75 -3.92
N VAL A 49 -1.17 0.56 -2.62
CA VAL A 49 0.09 0.52 -1.89
C VAL A 49 0.47 -0.93 -1.66
N VAL A 50 1.66 -1.31 -2.11
CA VAL A 50 2.26 -2.62 -1.85
C VAL A 50 3.33 -2.44 -0.79
N LEU A 51 3.20 -3.19 0.30
CA LEU A 51 4.09 -3.14 1.46
C LEU A 51 4.72 -4.51 1.67
N LYS A 52 5.94 -4.53 2.19
CA LYS A 52 6.63 -5.74 2.60
C LYS A 52 7.20 -5.59 4.00
N LYS A 53 7.40 -6.72 4.65
CA LYS A 53 8.23 -6.81 5.86
C LYS A 53 9.70 -6.59 5.48
N VAL A 54 10.43 -5.88 6.34
CA VAL A 54 11.90 -5.78 6.33
C VAL A 54 12.48 -6.75 7.36
#